data_AF-A0A1F6YB28-F1
#
_entry.id   AF-A0A1F6YB28-F1
#
_cell.length_a   1.000
_cell.length_b   1.000
_cell.length_c   1.000
_cell.angle_alpha   90.00
_cell.angle_beta   90.00
_cell.angle_gamma   90.00
#
_symmetry.space_group_name_H-M   'P 1'
#
loop_
_entity.id
_entity.type
_entity.pdbx_description
1 polymer ?
#
loop_
_entity_poly.entity_id
_entity_poly.type
_entity_poly.pdbx_seq_one_letter_code
_entity_poly.pdbx_strand_id
1 'polypeptide(L)'
;MDKITPIIKYLGILGITLVLGFWSISYVFELSEKNNTAEVPEVTQPQNQAPLITPIETIKIELIKPSDKYTMMGDPYSKNNYDKMARRMALIGDFQIAKLNIKGSFTDNKKHFISLNVGSVSGVYNAVRQSSGLNIALTDESKGIFDKNNPINITIDLFGKQTMSTTQKEFLATREATKLVRLWDAIHPPTPSPSVTPILIAPFDKSGVFSGTIDSLEFEYKCKDWNDCQAVLCKNNVMDSVCINDNFGANAKNSWVKWYKNTQ
;
A
#
# COMPACT_ATOMS: atom_id res chain seq x y z
N MET A 1 71.42 2.91 42.92
CA MET A 1 70.15 3.39 43.48
C MET A 1 69.41 4.15 42.39
N ASP A 2 68.08 4.23 42.49
CA ASP A 2 67.19 5.07 41.67
C ASP A 2 66.73 4.59 40.28
N LYS A 3 65.97 3.48 40.26
CA LYS A 3 64.95 3.23 39.20
C LYS A 3 63.64 2.59 39.72
N ILE A 4 63.33 2.70 41.01
CA ILE A 4 62.08 2.15 41.60
C ILE A 4 60.95 3.20 41.64
N THR A 5 61.25 4.47 41.33
CA THR A 5 60.32 5.60 41.49
C THR A 5 59.16 5.68 40.48
N PRO A 6 59.22 5.21 39.21
CA PRO A 6 58.08 5.34 38.31
C PRO A 6 57.01 4.25 38.52
N ILE A 7 57.39 3.03 38.90
CA ILE A 7 56.44 1.89 39.00
C ILE A 7 55.45 2.07 40.17
N ILE A 8 55.90 2.67 41.28
CA ILE A 8 55.05 2.93 42.46
C ILE A 8 53.95 3.96 42.15
N LYS A 9 54.22 4.95 41.27
CA LYS A 9 53.21 5.94 40.87
C LYS A 9 52.07 5.32 40.05
N TYR A 10 52.37 4.38 39.16
CA TYR A 10 51.35 3.73 38.32
C TYR A 10 50.49 2.72 39.11
N LEU A 11 51.08 1.99 40.07
CA LEU A 11 50.32 1.10 40.97
C LEU A 11 49.43 1.88 41.95
N GLY A 12 49.87 3.05 42.42
CA GLY A 12 49.07 3.93 43.27
C GLY A 12 47.82 4.47 42.55
N ILE A 13 47.96 4.86 41.27
CA ILE A 13 46.82 5.35 40.46
C ILE A 13 45.84 4.22 40.17
N LEU A 14 46.33 3.01 39.88
CA LEU A 14 45.46 1.84 39.63
C LEU A 14 44.71 1.37 40.89
N GLY A 15 45.33 1.50 42.07
CA GLY A 15 44.68 1.24 43.35
C GLY A 15 43.57 2.25 43.66
N ILE A 16 43.79 3.54 43.40
CA ILE A 16 42.81 4.60 43.66
C ILE A 16 41.58 4.47 42.72
N THR A 17 41.77 4.14 41.44
CA THR A 17 40.65 3.95 40.50
C THR A 17 39.82 2.70 40.83
N LEU A 18 40.44 1.62 41.29
CA LEU A 18 39.71 0.42 41.73
C LEU A 18 38.90 0.67 43.01
N VAL A 19 39.42 1.44 43.98
CA VAL A 19 38.67 1.78 45.21
C VAL A 19 37.51 2.72 44.91
N LEU A 20 37.68 3.71 44.03
CA LEU A 20 36.59 4.62 43.62
C LEU A 20 35.52 3.91 42.78
N GLY A 21 35.91 2.94 41.94
CA GLY A 21 34.98 2.09 41.19
C GLY A 21 34.15 1.17 42.09
N PHE A 22 34.74 0.64 43.17
CA PHE A 22 34.01 -0.21 44.12
C PHE A 22 33.02 0.59 44.98
N TRP A 23 33.42 1.80 45.44
CA TRP A 23 32.53 2.68 46.21
C TRP A 23 31.31 3.15 45.42
N SER A 24 31.46 3.42 44.12
CA SER A 24 30.35 3.85 43.27
C SER A 24 29.34 2.73 42.98
N ILE A 25 29.79 1.47 42.89
CA ILE A 25 28.88 0.31 42.71
C ILE A 25 28.12 -0.01 44.01
N SER A 26 28.79 0.07 45.17
CA SER A 26 28.11 -0.13 46.48
C SER A 26 27.06 0.96 46.76
N TYR A 27 27.32 2.22 46.40
CA TYR A 27 26.35 3.31 46.57
C TYR A 27 25.12 3.16 45.66
N VAL A 28 25.28 2.63 44.44
CA VAL A 28 24.16 2.38 43.51
C VAL A 28 23.27 1.23 43.98
N PHE A 29 23.84 0.18 44.57
CA PHE A 29 23.05 -0.91 45.15
C PHE A 29 22.32 -0.48 46.44
N GLU A 30 22.95 0.34 47.29
CA GLU A 30 22.30 0.84 48.52
C GLU A 30 21.20 1.88 48.23
N LEU A 31 21.29 2.65 47.14
CA LEU A 31 20.22 3.52 46.63
C LEU A 31 19.07 2.75 45.96
N SER A 32 19.34 1.55 45.45
CA SER A 32 18.32 0.69 44.85
C SER A 32 17.51 -0.09 45.90
N GLU A 33 18.08 -0.37 47.08
CA GLU A 33 17.38 -1.08 48.16
C GLU A 33 16.66 -0.16 49.15
N LYS A 34 17.02 1.13 49.26
CA LYS A 34 16.38 2.09 50.20
C LYS A 34 15.20 2.90 49.66
N ASN A 35 14.79 2.74 48.40
CA ASN A 35 13.68 3.52 47.82
C ASN A 35 12.33 2.78 47.71
N ASN A 36 12.19 1.61 48.33
CA ASN A 36 10.93 0.86 48.37
C ASN A 36 10.34 0.78 49.79
N THR A 37 10.16 1.91 50.47
CA THR A 37 9.17 2.02 51.57
C THR A 37 9.02 3.48 52.03
N ALA A 38 8.14 4.23 51.37
CA ALA A 38 7.52 5.42 51.94
C ALA A 38 6.11 5.56 51.34
N GLU A 39 5.09 5.45 52.19
CA GLU A 39 3.71 5.78 51.84
C GLU A 39 3.63 7.28 51.53
N VAL A 40 3.33 7.60 50.26
CA VAL A 40 3.05 8.96 49.81
C VAL A 40 1.55 9.18 49.93
N PRO A 41 1.08 10.28 50.57
CA PRO A 41 -0.35 10.58 50.63
C PRO A 41 -0.94 10.71 49.23
N GLU A 42 -2.16 10.21 49.06
CA GLU A 42 -2.89 10.16 47.80
C GLU A 42 -3.15 11.58 47.27
N VAL A 43 -2.20 12.11 46.49
CA VAL A 43 -2.43 13.26 45.64
C VAL A 43 -3.21 12.74 44.44
N THR A 44 -4.48 13.10 44.34
CA THR A 44 -5.26 12.90 43.13
C THR A 44 -4.57 13.70 42.02
N GLN A 45 -3.72 13.02 41.24
CA GLN A 45 -3.21 13.60 40.01
C GLN A 45 -4.42 14.01 39.16
N PRO A 46 -4.45 15.22 38.58
CA PRO A 46 -5.37 15.44 37.48
C PRO A 46 -5.09 14.32 36.49
N GLN A 47 -6.11 13.52 36.16
CA GLN A 47 -6.01 12.57 35.07
C GLN A 47 -5.55 13.36 33.85
N ASN A 48 -4.25 13.29 33.55
CA ASN A 48 -3.78 13.41 32.19
C ASN A 48 -4.45 12.24 31.49
N GLN A 49 -5.67 12.47 31.01
CA GLN A 49 -6.17 11.74 29.88
C GLN A 49 -5.06 11.87 28.85
N ALA A 50 -4.29 10.79 28.66
CA ALA A 50 -3.60 10.61 27.40
C ALA A 50 -4.61 11.05 26.34
N PRO A 51 -4.26 11.98 25.43
CA PRO A 51 -5.20 12.39 24.41
C PRO A 51 -5.81 11.11 23.88
N LEU A 52 -7.14 11.01 23.87
CA LEU A 52 -7.83 9.89 23.24
C LEU A 52 -7.22 9.83 21.84
N ILE A 53 -6.27 8.93 21.63
CA ILE A 53 -5.81 8.57 20.30
C ILE A 53 -6.98 7.76 19.81
N THR A 54 -8.01 8.44 19.32
CA THR A 54 -8.99 7.84 18.44
C THR A 54 -8.14 7.09 17.42
N PRO A 55 -8.28 5.76 17.30
CA PRO A 55 -7.62 5.05 16.23
C PRO A 55 -7.99 5.80 14.96
N ILE A 56 -7.01 6.42 14.29
CA ILE A 56 -7.29 7.14 13.05
C ILE A 56 -7.80 6.09 12.08
N GLU A 57 -9.11 6.11 11.88
CA GLU A 57 -9.88 5.07 11.22
C GLU A 57 -9.49 5.03 9.74
N THR A 58 -9.34 3.82 9.20
CA THR A 58 -9.14 3.65 7.75
C THR A 58 -10.37 4.17 7.02
N ILE A 59 -10.18 5.03 6.02
CA ILE A 59 -11.24 5.58 5.19
C ILE A 59 -11.51 4.61 4.03
N LYS A 60 -12.79 4.38 3.73
CA LYS A 60 -13.22 3.49 2.65
C LYS A 60 -14.02 4.25 1.61
N ILE A 61 -13.69 4.03 0.34
CA ILE A 61 -14.39 4.62 -0.80
C ILE A 61 -14.88 3.48 -1.69
N GLU A 62 -16.18 3.41 -1.87
CA GLU A 62 -16.80 2.50 -2.83
C GLU A 62 -16.62 3.04 -4.24
N LEU A 63 -15.74 2.42 -5.03
CA LEU A 63 -15.53 2.74 -6.45
C LEU A 63 -16.59 2.07 -7.33
N ILE A 64 -17.06 0.90 -6.91
CA ILE A 64 -18.21 0.18 -7.48
C ILE A 64 -19.03 -0.35 -6.32
N LYS A 65 -20.27 0.14 -6.21
CA LYS A 65 -21.26 -0.37 -5.26
C LYS A 65 -21.90 -1.64 -5.81
N PRO A 66 -22.46 -2.51 -4.94
CA PRO A 66 -23.23 -3.66 -5.39
C PRO A 66 -24.39 -3.32 -6.35
N SER A 67 -24.98 -2.12 -6.20
CA SER A 67 -26.02 -1.59 -7.11
C SER A 67 -25.47 -1.24 -8.50
N ASP A 68 -24.17 -0.95 -8.60
CA ASP A 68 -23.49 -0.42 -9.78
C ASP A 68 -22.54 -1.45 -10.41
N LYS A 69 -22.72 -2.73 -10.02
CA LYS A 69 -21.94 -3.86 -10.56
C LYS A 69 -21.95 -3.84 -12.07
N TYR A 70 -20.82 -4.18 -12.68
CA TYR A 70 -20.74 -4.30 -14.13
C TYR A 70 -20.40 -5.72 -14.52
N THR A 71 -21.00 -6.14 -15.63
CA THR A 71 -20.67 -7.39 -16.32
C THR A 71 -19.84 -7.06 -17.55
N MET A 72 -18.73 -7.76 -17.72
CA MET A 72 -17.87 -7.58 -18.88
C MET A 72 -18.58 -8.09 -20.14
N MET A 73 -18.67 -7.22 -21.14
CA MET A 73 -19.18 -7.55 -22.47
C MET A 73 -18.27 -6.91 -23.53
N GLY A 74 -17.55 -7.74 -24.28
CA GLY A 74 -16.59 -7.29 -25.29
C GLY A 74 -15.27 -6.80 -24.69
N ASP A 75 -14.40 -6.22 -25.52
CA ASP A 75 -13.07 -5.77 -25.12
C ASP A 75 -13.14 -4.47 -24.29
N PRO A 76 -12.78 -4.50 -23.00
CA PRO A 76 -12.82 -3.33 -22.12
C PRO A 76 -11.66 -2.35 -22.40
N TYR A 77 -10.66 -2.73 -23.19
CA TYR A 77 -9.53 -1.88 -23.56
C TYR A 77 -9.75 -1.10 -24.86
N SER A 78 -10.86 -1.35 -25.56
CA SER A 78 -11.26 -0.48 -26.67
C SER A 78 -11.53 0.94 -26.16
N LYS A 79 -11.18 1.97 -26.93
CA LYS A 79 -11.26 3.38 -26.52
C LYS A 79 -12.63 3.74 -25.90
N ASN A 80 -13.72 3.32 -26.54
CA ASN A 80 -15.08 3.62 -26.10
C ASN A 80 -15.49 2.88 -24.83
N ASN A 81 -14.93 1.71 -24.56
CA ASN A 81 -15.28 0.91 -23.38
C ASN A 81 -14.41 1.25 -22.18
N TYR A 82 -13.11 1.49 -22.40
CA TYR A 82 -12.18 1.79 -21.31
C TYR A 82 -12.62 3.01 -20.50
N ASP A 83 -12.99 4.11 -21.16
CA ASP A 83 -13.45 5.33 -20.50
C ASP A 83 -14.74 5.12 -19.67
N LYS A 84 -15.60 4.19 -20.11
CA LYS A 84 -16.88 3.86 -19.43
C LYS A 84 -16.70 2.89 -18.28
N MET A 85 -15.79 1.93 -18.41
CA MET A 85 -15.63 0.81 -17.48
C MET A 85 -14.58 1.10 -16.40
N ALA A 86 -13.50 1.80 -16.76
CA ALA A 86 -12.48 2.18 -15.79
C ALA A 86 -13.05 3.19 -14.78
N ARG A 87 -12.82 2.95 -13.50
CA ARG A 87 -13.13 3.90 -12.43
C ARG A 87 -11.96 4.84 -12.26
N ARG A 88 -12.23 6.14 -12.16
CA ARG A 88 -11.18 7.15 -12.03
C ARG A 88 -11.17 7.69 -10.62
N MET A 89 -10.04 7.55 -9.95
CA MET A 89 -9.85 8.01 -8.59
C MET A 89 -8.86 9.15 -8.58
N ALA A 90 -9.26 10.27 -8.00
CA ALA A 90 -8.37 11.37 -7.72
C ALA A 90 -7.74 11.20 -6.34
N LEU A 91 -6.42 11.40 -6.25
CA LEU A 91 -5.61 11.19 -5.06
C LEU A 91 -4.81 12.46 -4.76
N ILE A 92 -4.70 12.83 -3.49
CA ILE A 92 -3.83 13.93 -3.02
C ILE A 92 -3.24 13.58 -1.64
N GLY A 93 -2.01 14.04 -1.39
CA GLY A 93 -1.31 13.87 -0.10
C GLY A 93 -0.57 12.54 0.06
N ASP A 94 -0.08 12.30 1.29
CA ASP A 94 0.74 11.14 1.64
C ASP A 94 -0.08 10.05 2.34
N PHE A 95 -0.06 8.86 1.76
CA PHE A 95 -0.79 7.70 2.25
C PHE A 95 0.14 6.76 3.02
N GLN A 96 -0.32 6.25 4.16
CA GLN A 96 0.32 5.17 4.92
C GLN A 96 -0.23 3.80 4.52
N ILE A 97 -1.53 3.72 4.23
CA ILE A 97 -2.21 2.51 3.78
C ILE A 97 -2.98 2.85 2.51
N ALA A 98 -2.93 1.95 1.51
CA ALA A 98 -3.72 2.03 0.30
C ALA A 98 -3.96 0.61 -0.22
N LYS A 99 -5.23 0.18 -0.22
CA LYS A 99 -5.63 -1.17 -0.63
C LYS A 99 -6.81 -1.11 -1.59
N LEU A 100 -6.86 -2.04 -2.53
CA LEU A 100 -8.04 -2.32 -3.35
C LEU A 100 -8.68 -3.63 -2.90
N ASN A 101 -9.94 -3.57 -2.49
CA ASN A 101 -10.76 -4.73 -2.16
C ASN A 101 -11.69 -5.01 -3.35
N ILE A 102 -11.58 -6.19 -3.95
CA ILE A 102 -12.25 -6.57 -5.19
C ILE A 102 -13.13 -7.79 -4.92
N LYS A 103 -14.42 -7.69 -5.23
CA LYS A 103 -15.34 -8.84 -5.25
C LYS A 103 -16.01 -8.97 -6.60
N GLY A 104 -16.20 -10.21 -7.04
CA GLY A 104 -16.78 -10.51 -8.34
C GLY A 104 -17.25 -11.95 -8.44
N SER A 105 -18.15 -12.19 -9.38
CA SER A 105 -18.87 -13.45 -9.52
C SER A 105 -18.95 -13.90 -10.98
N PHE A 106 -19.12 -15.21 -11.14
CA PHE A 106 -19.25 -15.88 -12.43
C PHE A 106 -20.50 -16.75 -12.43
N THR A 107 -21.19 -16.80 -13.56
CA THR A 107 -22.37 -17.63 -13.76
C THR A 107 -22.04 -19.02 -14.32
N ASP A 108 -20.85 -19.16 -14.93
CA ASP A 108 -20.36 -20.40 -15.53
C ASP A 108 -19.15 -20.98 -14.77
N ASN A 109 -18.82 -22.24 -15.07
CA ASN A 109 -17.70 -22.96 -14.44
C ASN A 109 -16.39 -22.84 -15.24
N LYS A 110 -16.28 -21.88 -16.17
CA LYS A 110 -15.03 -21.67 -16.90
C LYS A 110 -13.99 -21.07 -15.95
N LYS A 111 -12.73 -21.42 -16.21
CA LYS A 111 -11.58 -20.80 -15.57
C LYS A 111 -11.38 -19.39 -16.13
N HIS A 112 -11.45 -18.40 -15.24
CA HIS A 112 -11.23 -17.00 -15.54
C HIS A 112 -9.95 -16.48 -14.88
N PHE A 113 -9.33 -15.52 -15.55
CA PHE A 113 -8.17 -14.77 -15.09
C PHE A 113 -8.58 -13.30 -14.91
N ILE A 114 -7.83 -12.55 -14.11
CA ILE A 114 -8.09 -11.14 -13.89
C ILE A 114 -7.04 -10.30 -14.60
N SER A 115 -7.48 -9.54 -15.60
CA SER A 115 -6.72 -8.42 -16.12
C SER A 115 -6.88 -7.23 -15.18
N LEU A 116 -5.77 -6.75 -14.63
CA LEU A 116 -5.70 -5.63 -13.71
C LEU A 116 -4.99 -4.46 -14.40
N ASN A 117 -5.67 -3.33 -14.49
CA ASN A 117 -5.09 -2.06 -14.94
C ASN A 117 -5.25 -1.02 -13.82
N VAL A 118 -4.13 -0.44 -13.40
CA VAL A 118 -4.04 0.55 -12.32
C VAL A 118 -3.02 1.60 -12.77
N GLY A 119 -3.50 2.80 -13.10
CA GLY A 119 -2.65 3.85 -13.67
C GLY A 119 -2.04 3.42 -15.00
N SER A 120 -0.72 3.53 -15.10
CA SER A 120 0.06 3.10 -16.27
C SER A 120 0.41 1.61 -16.27
N VAL A 121 0.17 0.89 -15.17
CA VAL A 121 0.47 -0.54 -15.07
C VAL A 121 -0.72 -1.38 -15.48
N SER A 122 -0.47 -2.34 -16.36
CA SER A 122 -1.45 -3.36 -16.76
C SER A 122 -0.82 -4.75 -16.73
N GLY A 123 -1.56 -5.75 -16.30
CA GLY A 123 -1.09 -7.14 -16.27
C GLY A 123 -2.19 -8.13 -15.89
N VAL A 124 -1.87 -9.41 -15.91
CA VAL A 124 -2.77 -10.47 -15.43
C VAL A 124 -2.34 -10.85 -14.01
N TYR A 125 -3.22 -10.64 -13.05
CA TYR A 125 -2.97 -10.82 -11.62
C TYR A 125 -2.70 -12.29 -11.27
N ASN A 126 -1.62 -12.55 -10.52
CA ASN A 126 -1.20 -13.87 -10.08
C ASN A 126 -1.17 -14.94 -11.17
N ALA A 127 -0.94 -14.56 -12.43
CA ALA A 127 -0.92 -15.49 -13.55
C ALA A 127 0.49 -15.79 -14.04
N VAL A 128 0.71 -17.04 -14.45
CA VAL A 128 2.00 -17.55 -14.91
C VAL A 128 1.99 -17.64 -16.44
N ARG A 129 2.89 -16.92 -17.11
CA ARG A 129 3.00 -16.97 -18.56
C ARG A 129 3.58 -18.30 -19.04
N GLN A 130 3.09 -18.75 -20.18
CA GLN A 130 3.72 -19.73 -21.07
C GLN A 130 3.92 -19.11 -22.46
N SER A 131 4.77 -19.71 -23.29
CA SER A 131 5.16 -19.21 -24.62
C SER A 131 4.02 -18.59 -25.45
N SER A 132 2.86 -19.23 -25.50
CA SER A 132 1.69 -18.79 -26.28
C SER A 132 0.46 -18.43 -25.44
N GLY A 133 0.58 -18.28 -24.13
CA GLY A 133 -0.58 -18.05 -23.27
C GLY A 133 -0.26 -18.06 -21.79
N LEU A 134 -1.20 -18.56 -20.98
CA LEU A 134 -1.03 -18.75 -19.54
C LEU A 134 -0.93 -20.24 -19.21
N ASN A 135 -0.03 -20.58 -18.29
CA ASN A 135 0.03 -21.92 -17.72
C ASN A 135 -1.09 -22.07 -16.71
N ILE A 136 -2.11 -22.86 -17.05
CA ILE A 136 -3.32 -23.03 -16.22
C ILE A 136 -2.97 -23.64 -14.86
N ALA A 137 -2.18 -24.71 -14.82
CA ALA A 137 -1.88 -25.42 -13.58
C ALA A 137 -1.12 -24.53 -12.59
N LEU A 138 -0.04 -23.88 -13.06
CA LEU A 138 0.76 -23.00 -12.21
C LEU A 138 0.01 -21.72 -11.81
N THR A 139 -0.93 -21.25 -12.65
CA THR A 139 -1.78 -20.10 -12.30
C THR A 139 -2.84 -20.47 -11.25
N ASP A 140 -3.31 -21.71 -11.24
CA ASP A 140 -4.20 -22.23 -10.20
C ASP A 140 -3.47 -22.29 -8.84
N GLU A 141 -2.25 -22.82 -8.84
CA GLU A 141 -1.38 -22.91 -7.65
C GLU A 141 -1.09 -21.52 -7.04
N SER A 142 -0.92 -20.49 -7.87
CA SER A 142 -0.75 -19.10 -7.44
C SER A 142 -2.06 -18.39 -7.09
N LYS A 143 -3.19 -19.10 -7.08
CA LYS A 143 -4.53 -18.57 -6.80
C LYS A 143 -4.94 -17.44 -7.76
N GLY A 144 -4.55 -17.54 -9.01
CA GLY A 144 -4.87 -16.60 -10.09
C GLY A 144 -6.05 -17.02 -10.98
N ILE A 145 -6.73 -18.13 -10.64
CA ILE A 145 -7.89 -18.65 -11.37
C ILE A 145 -9.16 -18.51 -10.53
N PHE A 146 -10.22 -18.04 -11.18
CA PHE A 146 -11.53 -17.82 -10.58
C PHE A 146 -12.63 -18.48 -11.42
N ASP A 147 -13.71 -18.90 -10.76
CA ASP A 147 -14.89 -19.49 -11.38
C ASP A 147 -16.13 -19.31 -10.48
N LYS A 148 -17.26 -19.93 -10.83
CA LYS A 148 -18.50 -19.86 -10.04
C LYS A 148 -18.34 -20.33 -8.59
N ASN A 149 -17.49 -21.32 -8.32
CA ASN A 149 -17.29 -21.89 -6.98
C ASN A 149 -16.14 -21.21 -6.23
N ASN A 150 -15.22 -20.57 -6.96
CA ASN A 150 -14.14 -19.74 -6.44
C ASN A 150 -14.29 -18.31 -6.98
N PRO A 151 -15.25 -17.52 -6.46
CA PRO A 151 -15.49 -16.15 -6.91
C PRO A 151 -14.29 -15.24 -6.59
N ILE A 152 -14.25 -14.07 -7.23
CA ILE A 152 -13.22 -13.06 -6.94
C ILE A 152 -13.49 -12.52 -5.53
N ASN A 153 -12.48 -12.66 -4.66
CA ASN A 153 -12.44 -12.02 -3.35
C ASN A 153 -10.98 -11.72 -3.01
N ILE A 154 -10.49 -10.56 -3.43
CA ILE A 154 -9.06 -10.20 -3.42
C ILE A 154 -8.88 -8.87 -2.69
N THR A 155 -7.84 -8.78 -1.85
CA THR A 155 -7.32 -7.52 -1.33
C THR A 155 -5.91 -7.31 -1.87
N ILE A 156 -5.70 -6.20 -2.57
CA ILE A 156 -4.40 -5.82 -3.14
C ILE A 156 -3.84 -4.65 -2.33
N ASP A 157 -2.74 -4.89 -1.63
CA ASP A 157 -1.93 -3.82 -1.02
C ASP A 157 -1.12 -3.12 -2.12
N LEU A 158 -1.39 -1.83 -2.35
CA LEU A 158 -0.75 -1.07 -3.42
C LEU A 158 0.72 -0.76 -3.13
N PHE A 159 1.11 -0.66 -1.86
CA PHE A 159 2.51 -0.49 -1.46
C PHE A 159 3.32 -1.80 -1.56
N GLY A 160 2.62 -2.93 -1.42
CA GLY A 160 3.16 -4.27 -1.62
C GLY A 160 3.54 -4.56 -3.07
N LYS A 161 4.47 -5.50 -3.26
CA LYS A 161 4.77 -6.06 -4.59
C LYS A 161 3.72 -7.11 -4.94
N GLN A 162 3.11 -6.95 -6.10
CA GLN A 162 2.10 -7.86 -6.65
C GLN A 162 2.71 -8.72 -7.76
N THR A 163 2.39 -10.00 -7.76
CA THR A 163 2.80 -10.91 -8.83
C THR A 163 1.88 -10.72 -10.02
N MET A 164 2.47 -10.42 -11.17
CA MET A 164 1.76 -10.31 -12.45
C MET A 164 2.41 -11.18 -13.51
N SER A 165 1.62 -11.64 -14.47
CA SER A 165 2.17 -12.27 -15.66
C SER A 165 3.04 -11.30 -16.45
N THR A 166 4.17 -11.77 -16.97
CA THR A 166 4.92 -11.00 -17.98
C THR A 166 4.10 -10.87 -19.26
N THR A 167 4.42 -9.87 -20.08
CA THR A 167 3.95 -9.79 -21.47
C THR A 167 4.68 -10.82 -22.33
N GLN A 168 4.17 -11.09 -23.53
CA GLN A 168 4.87 -11.98 -24.47
C GLN A 168 6.27 -11.46 -24.79
N LYS A 169 6.40 -10.14 -25.02
CA LYS A 169 7.68 -9.48 -25.30
C LYS A 169 8.66 -9.66 -24.14
N GLU A 170 8.22 -9.43 -22.91
CA GLU A 170 9.04 -9.62 -21.69
C GLU A 170 9.48 -11.09 -21.53
N PHE A 171 8.55 -12.03 -21.69
CA PHE A 171 8.87 -13.47 -21.60
C PHE A 171 9.85 -13.93 -22.67
N LEU A 172 9.71 -13.45 -23.91
CA LEU A 172 10.65 -13.83 -24.97
C LEU A 172 12.05 -13.26 -24.74
N ALA A 173 12.16 -12.10 -24.11
CA ALA A 173 13.44 -11.47 -23.78
C ALA A 173 14.12 -12.08 -22.55
N THR A 174 13.37 -12.40 -21.50
CA THR A 174 13.92 -12.78 -20.18
C THR A 174 13.71 -14.25 -19.82
N ARG A 175 12.74 -14.91 -20.46
CA ARG A 175 12.18 -16.23 -20.07
C ARG A 175 11.51 -16.25 -18.70
N GLU A 176 11.31 -15.11 -18.06
CA GLU A 176 10.57 -15.00 -16.81
C GLU A 176 9.06 -15.07 -17.07
N ALA A 177 8.37 -15.98 -16.38
CA ALA A 177 6.93 -16.19 -16.53
C ALA A 177 6.07 -15.16 -15.77
N THR A 178 6.65 -14.53 -14.76
CA THR A 178 6.01 -13.56 -13.87
C THR A 178 6.96 -12.40 -13.59
N LYS A 179 6.39 -11.30 -13.13
CA LYS A 179 7.11 -10.11 -12.66
C LYS A 179 6.47 -9.60 -11.36
N LEU A 180 7.28 -8.97 -10.52
CA LEU A 180 6.80 -8.29 -9.32
C LEU A 180 6.64 -6.81 -9.62
N VAL A 181 5.44 -6.28 -9.39
CA VAL A 181 5.12 -4.87 -9.65
C VAL A 181 4.56 -4.23 -8.39
N ARG A 182 5.09 -3.06 -8.01
CA ARG A 182 4.48 -2.22 -6.98
C ARG A 182 3.52 -1.26 -7.67
N LEU A 183 2.21 -1.47 -7.43
CA LEU A 183 1.17 -0.69 -8.11
C LEU A 183 1.17 0.78 -7.70
N TRP A 184 1.56 1.08 -6.46
CA TRP A 184 1.63 2.45 -5.96
C TRP A 184 2.53 3.35 -6.82
N ASP A 185 3.65 2.82 -7.32
CA ASP A 185 4.60 3.59 -8.15
C ASP A 185 3.98 4.09 -9.47
N ALA A 186 2.90 3.44 -9.93
CA ALA A 186 2.19 3.80 -11.16
C ALA A 186 1.13 4.88 -10.97
N ILE A 187 0.75 5.18 -9.71
CA ILE A 187 -0.41 6.01 -9.38
C ILE A 187 -0.10 7.13 -8.39
N HIS A 188 1.01 7.00 -7.65
CA HIS A 188 1.45 7.99 -6.69
C HIS A 188 1.82 9.29 -7.41
N PRO A 189 1.08 10.39 -7.18
CA PRO A 189 1.55 11.68 -7.64
C PRO A 189 2.77 12.11 -6.82
N PRO A 190 3.68 12.93 -7.36
CA PRO A 190 4.63 13.65 -6.51
C PRO A 190 3.83 14.58 -5.59
N THR A 191 4.06 14.46 -4.28
CA THR A 191 3.47 15.41 -3.33
C THR A 191 3.99 16.83 -3.57
N PRO A 192 3.14 17.87 -3.41
CA PRO A 192 1.71 17.85 -3.02
C PRO A 192 0.75 17.86 -4.22
N SER A 193 1.19 17.50 -5.43
CA SER A 193 0.31 17.50 -6.61
C SER A 193 -0.74 16.39 -6.49
N PRO A 194 -2.00 16.64 -6.85
CA PRO A 194 -2.96 15.55 -6.98
C PRO A 194 -2.71 14.77 -8.27
N SER A 195 -3.22 13.54 -8.39
CA SER A 195 -3.30 12.76 -9.64
C SER A 195 -4.70 12.19 -9.86
N VAL A 196 -5.03 11.88 -11.11
CA VAL A 196 -6.21 11.08 -11.47
C VAL A 196 -5.74 9.74 -12.02
N THR A 197 -6.17 8.66 -11.41
CA THR A 197 -5.74 7.30 -11.72
C THR A 197 -6.92 6.46 -12.21
N PRO A 198 -6.85 5.87 -13.42
CA PRO A 198 -7.81 4.87 -13.85
C PRO A 198 -7.54 3.52 -13.16
N ILE A 199 -8.61 2.83 -12.80
CA ILE A 199 -8.61 1.49 -12.24
C ILE A 199 -9.64 0.66 -13.01
N LEU A 200 -9.19 -0.42 -13.64
CA LEU A 200 -10.03 -1.37 -14.36
C LEU A 200 -9.68 -2.79 -13.92
N ILE A 201 -10.72 -3.54 -13.54
CA ILE A 201 -10.64 -4.97 -13.25
C ILE A 201 -11.46 -5.67 -14.32
N ALA A 202 -10.82 -6.48 -15.15
CA ALA A 202 -11.46 -7.13 -16.29
C ALA A 202 -11.20 -8.63 -16.27
N PRO A 203 -12.16 -9.44 -15.80
CA PRO A 203 -12.05 -10.88 -15.88
C PRO A 203 -12.21 -11.38 -17.32
N PHE A 204 -11.48 -12.44 -17.67
CA PHE A 204 -11.52 -13.05 -19.01
C PHE A 204 -11.21 -14.55 -18.95
N ASP A 205 -11.73 -15.32 -19.90
CA ASP A 205 -11.49 -16.76 -19.99
C ASP A 205 -10.19 -17.10 -20.75
N LYS A 206 -9.80 -18.38 -20.75
CA LYS A 206 -8.58 -18.86 -21.43
C LYS A 206 -8.54 -18.57 -22.95
N SER A 207 -9.68 -18.28 -23.56
CA SER A 207 -9.81 -17.95 -24.99
C SER A 207 -9.61 -16.45 -25.25
N GLY A 208 -9.39 -15.66 -24.19
CA GLY A 208 -9.28 -14.21 -24.27
C GLY A 208 -10.65 -13.50 -24.30
N VAL A 209 -11.75 -14.21 -24.07
CA VAL A 209 -13.08 -13.60 -24.06
C VAL A 209 -13.32 -12.99 -22.69
N PHE A 210 -13.58 -11.68 -22.64
CA PHE A 210 -13.94 -10.99 -21.41
C PHE A 210 -15.36 -11.35 -20.96
N SER A 211 -15.47 -11.82 -19.73
CA SER A 211 -16.72 -12.32 -19.13
C SER A 211 -16.61 -12.30 -17.61
N GLY A 212 -17.76 -12.36 -16.92
CA GLY A 212 -17.83 -12.27 -15.46
C GLY A 212 -18.28 -10.88 -14.99
N THR A 213 -18.57 -10.80 -13.69
CA THR A 213 -19.14 -9.61 -13.06
C THR A 213 -18.23 -9.13 -11.94
N ILE A 214 -17.97 -7.83 -11.87
CA ILE A 214 -17.36 -7.19 -10.70
C ILE A 214 -18.51 -6.63 -9.86
N ASP A 215 -18.71 -7.26 -8.71
CA ASP A 215 -19.82 -6.97 -7.80
C ASP A 215 -19.51 -5.76 -6.91
N SER A 216 -18.27 -5.62 -6.46
CA SER A 216 -17.82 -4.45 -5.70
C SER A 216 -16.34 -4.19 -5.86
N LEU A 217 -15.97 -2.92 -5.83
CA LEU A 217 -14.58 -2.45 -5.78
C LEU A 217 -14.51 -1.32 -4.75
N GLU A 218 -13.67 -1.49 -3.74
CA GLU A 218 -13.48 -0.52 -2.65
C GLU A 218 -12.00 -0.15 -2.56
N PHE A 219 -11.74 1.14 -2.37
CA PHE A 219 -10.43 1.66 -2.02
C PHE A 219 -10.40 1.99 -0.53
N GLU A 220 -9.54 1.31 0.22
CA GLU A 220 -9.30 1.54 1.64
C GLU A 220 -7.96 2.24 1.82
N TYR A 221 -7.94 3.35 2.57
CA TYR A 221 -6.72 4.09 2.79
C TYR A 221 -6.61 4.70 4.19
N LYS A 222 -5.39 5.06 4.53
CA LYS A 222 -5.07 5.85 5.73
C LYS A 222 -3.97 6.83 5.39
N CYS A 223 -4.09 8.06 5.90
CA CYS A 223 -3.05 9.06 5.75
C CYS A 223 -1.87 8.81 6.70
N LYS A 224 -0.69 9.24 6.27
CA LYS A 224 0.46 9.33 7.17
C LYS A 224 0.17 10.39 8.25
N ASP A 225 0.62 10.14 9.48
CA ASP A 225 0.37 11.06 10.60
C ASP A 225 0.73 12.50 10.20
N TRP A 226 -0.13 13.46 10.57
CA TRP A 226 0.01 14.91 10.31
C TRP A 226 -0.20 15.39 8.86
N ASN A 227 -0.61 14.50 7.93
CA ASN A 227 -0.94 14.87 6.54
C ASN A 227 -2.42 14.67 6.21
N ASP A 228 -3.02 15.66 5.55
CA ASP A 228 -4.35 15.57 4.95
C ASP A 228 -4.24 14.87 3.58
N CYS A 229 -4.19 13.54 3.57
CA CYS A 229 -4.38 12.79 2.35
C CYS A 229 -5.86 12.59 2.05
N GLN A 230 -6.23 12.53 0.77
CA GLN A 230 -7.60 12.32 0.39
C GLN A 230 -7.68 11.57 -0.93
N ALA A 231 -8.66 10.67 -1.01
CA ALA A 231 -9.06 10.03 -2.25
C ALA A 231 -10.52 10.37 -2.55
N VAL A 232 -10.85 10.54 -3.83
CA VAL A 232 -12.22 10.78 -4.30
C VAL A 232 -12.49 10.06 -5.62
N LEU A 233 -13.70 9.53 -5.78
CA LEU A 233 -14.15 8.96 -7.05
C LEU A 233 -14.57 10.09 -8.01
N CYS A 234 -13.93 10.15 -9.17
CA CYS A 234 -14.30 11.06 -10.24
C CYS A 234 -15.46 10.51 -11.07
N LYS A 235 -16.25 11.42 -11.66
CA LYS A 235 -17.31 11.04 -12.61
C LYS A 235 -16.72 10.32 -13.82
N ASN A 236 -17.43 9.31 -14.33
CA ASN A 236 -17.00 8.52 -15.49
C ASN A 236 -16.81 9.40 -16.73
N ASN A 237 -15.87 9.03 -17.61
CA ASN A 237 -15.49 9.75 -18.83
C ASN A 237 -14.83 11.15 -18.65
N VAL A 238 -14.52 11.56 -17.42
CA VAL A 238 -13.87 12.85 -17.13
C VAL A 238 -12.37 12.59 -16.92
N MET A 239 -11.51 12.92 -17.89
CA MET A 239 -10.03 12.92 -17.76
C MET A 239 -9.57 14.34 -17.52
N ASP A 240 -10.10 14.99 -16.50
CA ASP A 240 -9.91 16.41 -16.38
C ASP A 240 -9.77 16.88 -14.95
N SER A 241 -8.86 17.83 -14.86
CA SER A 241 -8.63 18.81 -13.81
C SER A 241 -9.92 19.33 -13.13
N VAL A 242 -11.10 19.19 -13.74
CA VAL A 242 -12.42 19.48 -13.12
C VAL A 242 -12.64 18.64 -11.86
N CYS A 243 -12.43 17.33 -11.87
CA CYS A 243 -12.61 16.50 -10.66
C CYS A 243 -11.69 16.98 -9.52
N ILE A 244 -10.44 17.28 -9.86
CA ILE A 244 -9.46 17.84 -8.92
C ILE A 244 -9.92 19.21 -8.41
N ASN A 245 -10.40 20.08 -9.29
CA ASN A 245 -10.87 21.42 -8.94
C ASN A 245 -12.05 21.36 -7.98
N ASP A 246 -13.03 20.52 -8.27
CA ASP A 246 -14.29 20.47 -7.55
C ASP A 246 -14.11 19.83 -6.16
N ASN A 247 -13.21 18.85 -6.02
CA ASN A 247 -12.98 18.15 -4.76
C ASN A 247 -11.81 18.72 -3.94
N PHE A 248 -10.76 19.22 -4.58
CA PHE A 248 -9.51 19.67 -3.92
C PHE A 248 -9.18 21.16 -4.17
N GLY A 249 -9.89 21.84 -5.07
CA GLY A 249 -9.75 23.28 -5.33
C GLY A 249 -8.88 23.67 -6.53
N ALA A 250 -8.99 24.94 -6.93
CA ALA A 250 -8.35 25.50 -8.11
C ALA A 250 -6.81 25.44 -8.08
N ASN A 251 -6.20 25.55 -6.90
CA ASN A 251 -4.75 25.43 -6.77
C ASN A 251 -4.27 24.01 -7.06
N ALA A 252 -4.96 23.01 -6.51
CA ALA A 252 -4.68 21.60 -6.75
C ALA A 252 -4.81 21.25 -8.25
N LYS A 253 -5.86 21.78 -8.89
CA LYS A 253 -6.09 21.71 -10.34
C LYS A 253 -4.88 22.23 -11.13
N ASN A 254 -4.43 23.45 -10.82
CA ASN A 254 -3.33 24.10 -11.53
C ASN A 254 -2.01 23.34 -11.36
N SER A 255 -1.74 22.83 -10.15
CA SER A 255 -0.58 21.96 -9.88
C SER A 255 -0.58 20.70 -10.73
N TRP A 256 -1.72 20.00 -10.84
CA TRP A 256 -1.85 18.82 -11.71
C TRP A 256 -1.61 19.15 -13.17
N VAL A 257 -2.21 20.23 -13.70
CA VAL A 257 -2.03 20.64 -15.10
C VAL A 257 -0.57 20.93 -15.40
N LYS A 258 0.13 21.61 -14.49
CA LYS A 258 1.56 21.90 -14.63
C LYS A 258 2.40 20.62 -14.63
N TRP A 259 2.12 19.70 -13.70
CA TRP A 259 2.81 18.41 -13.62
C TRP A 259 2.61 17.59 -14.90
N TYR A 260 1.35 17.40 -15.32
CA TYR A 260 1.00 16.58 -16.48
C TYR A 260 1.71 17.01 -17.76
N LYS A 261 1.81 18.32 -18.00
CA LYS A 261 2.52 18.89 -19.16
C LYS A 261 4.02 18.63 -19.16
N ASN A 262 4.63 18.42 -17.99
CA ASN A 262 6.07 18.20 -17.85
C ASN A 262 6.48 16.73 -17.92
N THR A 263 5.51 15.80 -17.86
CA THR A 263 5.73 14.34 -17.85
C THR A 263 5.35 13.65 -19.16
N GLN A 264 4.91 14.40 -20.17
CA GLN A 264 4.69 13.93 -21.55
C GLN A 264 5.91 14.21 -22.42
#